data_AF-A0A174JGZ7-F1
#
_entry.id   AF-A0A174JGZ7-F1
#
_cell.length_a   1.000
_cell.length_b   1.000
_cell.length_c   1.000
_cell.angle_alpha   90.00
_cell.angle_beta   90.00
_cell.angle_gamma   90.00
#
_symmetry.space_group_name_H-M   'P 1'
#
loop_
_entity.id
_entity.type
_entity.pdbx_description
1 polymer ?
#
loop_
_entity_poly.entity_id
_entity_poly.type
_entity_poly.pdbx_seq_one_letter_code
_entity_poly.pdbx_strand_id
1 'polypeptide(L)'
;MTDQEYYFDHIPGRKELEQSMKEDILVPFCDCICDTAEPFCRPPLELWEVLKNTGITQITAIITGILSYYLYHRSKKSFCTGYLTANIIFMLFYRKSIVLYAIRLYQHFAPEHIRKKCRFHPTCSSYAAQAVSRYGLLKGGIISLKRFSRCKVPNGGYDPVP
;
A
#
# COMPACT_ATOMS: atom_id res chain seq x y z
N MET A 1 -24.24 -15.51 19.54
CA MET A 1 -23.98 -14.05 19.58
C MET A 1 -22.56 -13.86 20.05
N THR A 2 -21.68 -13.41 19.16
CA THR A 2 -20.27 -13.14 19.46
C THR A 2 -20.08 -11.67 19.78
N ASP A 3 -19.24 -11.34 20.76
CA ASP A 3 -19.01 -9.99 21.33
C ASP A 3 -18.70 -8.86 20.32
N GLN A 4 -18.40 -9.17 19.05
CA GLN A 4 -18.22 -8.16 17.99
C GLN A 4 -19.50 -7.47 17.55
N GLU A 5 -20.65 -8.14 17.65
CA GLU A 5 -21.94 -7.58 17.19
C GLU A 5 -22.48 -6.52 18.17
N TYR A 6 -22.20 -6.68 19.47
CA TYR A 6 -22.65 -5.78 20.54
C TYR A 6 -21.97 -4.40 20.50
N TYR A 7 -20.69 -4.31 20.11
CA TYR A 7 -19.96 -3.03 20.08
C TYR A 7 -20.32 -2.15 18.88
N PHE A 8 -20.68 -2.76 17.74
CA PHE A 8 -21.03 -2.00 16.53
C PHE A 8 -22.38 -1.28 16.65
N ASP A 9 -23.29 -1.80 17.48
CA ASP A 9 -24.64 -1.25 17.57
C ASP A 9 -24.78 0.00 18.46
N HIS A 10 -23.78 0.30 19.29
CA HIS A 10 -23.85 1.37 20.31
C HIS A 10 -23.00 2.61 19.98
N ILE A 11 -22.69 2.88 18.71
CA ILE A 11 -22.04 4.14 18.31
C ILE A 11 -23.06 5.31 18.45
N PRO A 12 -22.84 6.28 19.36
CA PRO A 12 -23.70 7.47 19.47
C PRO A 12 -23.48 8.39 18.25
N GLY A 13 -24.57 8.89 17.64
CA GLY A 13 -24.54 9.81 16.48
C GLY A 13 -25.10 9.24 15.16
N ARG A 14 -25.64 8.02 15.15
CA ARG A 14 -26.19 7.35 13.93
C ARG A 14 -27.24 8.19 13.17
N LYS A 15 -28.08 8.94 13.88
CA LYS A 15 -29.19 9.71 13.27
C LYS A 15 -28.75 11.02 12.62
N GLU A 16 -27.65 11.62 13.08
CA GLU A 16 -27.14 12.88 12.51
C GLU A 16 -26.40 12.63 11.17
N LEU A 17 -25.85 11.43 10.99
CA LEU A 17 -25.19 11.01 9.74
C LEU A 17 -26.17 10.60 8.64
N GLU A 18 -27.35 10.06 8.99
CA GLU A 18 -28.39 9.71 7.99
C GLU A 18 -28.94 10.93 7.24
N GLN A 19 -28.86 12.12 7.84
CA GLN A 19 -29.45 13.33 7.27
C GLN A 19 -28.50 14.10 6.35
N SER A 20 -27.17 13.98 6.52
CA SER A 20 -26.19 14.57 5.59
C SER A 20 -26.00 13.74 4.31
N MET A 21 -26.38 12.45 4.31
CA MET A 21 -26.21 11.56 3.16
C MET A 21 -27.22 11.78 2.01
N LYS A 22 -28.27 12.58 2.20
CA LYS A 22 -29.30 12.78 1.16
C LYS A 22 -28.97 13.88 0.15
N GLU A 23 -28.01 14.77 0.43
CA GLU A 23 -27.72 15.92 -0.45
C GLU A 23 -26.58 15.68 -1.46
N ASP A 24 -25.77 14.64 -1.31
CA ASP A 24 -24.64 14.36 -2.22
C ASP A 24 -25.01 13.48 -3.45
N ILE A 25 -26.29 13.21 -3.66
CA ILE A 25 -26.82 12.44 -4.81
C ILE A 25 -26.89 13.34 -6.05
N LEU A 26 -25.76 13.76 -6.61
CA LEU A 26 -25.66 14.28 -7.99
C LEU A 26 -24.19 14.47 -8.42
N VAL A 27 -23.37 13.42 -8.34
CA VAL A 27 -22.05 13.39 -9.01
C VAL A 27 -22.08 12.32 -10.11
N PRO A 28 -22.17 12.72 -11.40
CA PRO A 28 -22.24 11.78 -12.51
C PRO A 28 -20.84 11.51 -13.05
N PHE A 29 -20.15 10.51 -12.51
CA PHE A 29 -19.09 9.79 -13.22
C PHE A 29 -18.90 8.44 -12.51
N CYS A 30 -19.05 7.34 -13.25
CA CYS A 30 -18.93 5.98 -12.74
C CYS A 30 -17.59 5.78 -12.00
N ASP A 31 -17.64 5.63 -10.67
CA ASP A 31 -16.65 4.93 -9.88
C ASP A 31 -17.35 4.40 -8.62
N CYS A 32 -17.10 3.13 -8.30
CA CYS A 32 -17.83 2.30 -7.34
C CYS A 32 -18.26 3.05 -6.06
N ILE A 33 -19.57 3.12 -5.81
CA ILE A 33 -20.15 3.55 -4.52
C ILE A 33 -19.73 2.54 -3.45
N CYS A 34 -18.65 2.84 -2.74
CA CYS A 34 -18.38 2.29 -1.42
C CYS A 34 -19.40 2.93 -0.47
N ASP A 35 -20.59 2.35 -0.31
CA ASP A 35 -21.51 2.80 0.74
C ASP A 35 -20.83 2.62 2.12
N THR A 36 -20.89 3.70 2.87
CA THR A 36 -20.12 4.02 4.06
C THR A 36 -20.58 3.22 5.28
N ALA A 37 -20.28 1.91 5.33
CA ALA A 37 -20.38 1.13 6.58
C ALA A 37 -19.55 -0.18 6.64
N GLU A 38 -19.00 -0.67 5.52
CA GLU A 38 -18.22 -1.92 5.55
C GLU A 38 -16.70 -1.65 5.44
N PRO A 39 -15.84 -2.13 6.38
CA PRO A 39 -14.40 -1.82 6.46
C PRO A 39 -13.54 -2.48 5.36
N PHE A 40 -14.15 -2.75 4.21
CA PHE A 40 -13.77 -3.75 3.24
C PHE A 40 -13.81 -3.23 1.79
N CYS A 41 -13.87 -1.91 1.56
CA CYS A 41 -13.76 -1.42 0.18
C CYS A 41 -12.41 -1.83 -0.45
N ARG A 42 -12.44 -2.37 -1.68
CA ARG A 42 -11.22 -2.75 -2.41
C ARG A 42 -10.57 -1.47 -2.94
N PRO A 43 -9.29 -1.19 -2.63
CA PRO A 43 -8.63 -0.03 -3.20
C PRO A 43 -8.54 -0.18 -4.73
N PRO A 44 -8.70 0.92 -5.50
CA PRO A 44 -8.43 0.90 -6.94
C PRO A 44 -6.98 0.50 -7.18
N LEU A 45 -6.79 -0.43 -8.12
CA LEU A 45 -5.46 -0.84 -8.57
C LEU A 45 -4.90 0.23 -9.50
N GLU A 46 -4.22 1.22 -8.94
CA GLU A 46 -3.49 2.22 -9.73
C GLU A 46 -2.17 1.63 -10.27
N LEU A 47 -2.31 0.66 -11.19
CA LEU A 47 -1.21 0.02 -11.90
C LEU A 47 -0.33 1.05 -12.61
N TRP A 48 -0.95 2.14 -13.09
CA TRP A 48 -0.26 3.23 -13.78
C TRP A 48 0.86 3.88 -12.95
N GLU A 49 0.72 3.97 -11.62
CA GLU A 49 1.79 4.51 -10.77
C GLU A 49 3.01 3.60 -10.71
N VAL A 50 2.80 2.29 -10.72
CA VAL A 50 3.91 1.33 -10.76
C VAL A 50 4.52 1.26 -12.15
N LEU A 51 3.70 1.29 -13.20
CA LEU A 51 4.17 1.30 -14.58
C LEU A 51 4.98 2.56 -14.91
N LYS A 52 4.55 3.74 -14.47
CA LYS A 52 5.35 4.98 -14.60
C LYS A 52 6.69 4.84 -13.90
N ASN A 53 6.69 4.46 -12.63
CA ASN A 53 7.92 4.37 -11.85
C ASN A 53 8.88 3.31 -12.40
N THR A 54 8.37 2.12 -12.73
CA THR A 54 9.18 1.01 -13.25
C THR A 54 9.59 1.25 -14.71
N GLY A 55 8.74 1.83 -15.54
CA GLY A 55 9.07 2.18 -16.93
C GLY A 55 10.16 3.24 -17.01
N ILE A 56 10.06 4.31 -16.20
CA ILE A 56 11.09 5.34 -16.08
C ILE A 56 12.43 4.71 -15.65
N THR A 57 12.41 3.69 -14.77
CA THR A 57 13.65 3.02 -14.35
C THR A 57 14.36 2.29 -15.47
N GLN A 58 13.61 1.57 -16.30
CA GLN A 58 14.18 0.80 -17.39
C GLN A 58 14.75 1.73 -18.45
N ILE A 59 14.04 2.83 -18.76
CA ILE A 59 14.50 3.83 -19.73
C ILE A 59 15.79 4.50 -19.25
N THR A 60 15.85 4.92 -17.98
CA THR A 60 17.06 5.54 -17.42
C THR A 60 18.24 4.57 -17.39
N ALA A 61 18.02 3.30 -17.07
CA ALA A 61 19.07 2.27 -17.13
C ALA A 61 19.58 2.04 -18.56
N ILE A 62 18.68 1.93 -19.55
CA ILE A 62 19.03 1.75 -20.97
C ILE A 62 19.82 2.95 -21.49
N ILE A 63 19.35 4.17 -21.27
CA ILE A 63 20.04 5.40 -21.70
C ILE A 63 21.43 5.50 -21.06
N THR A 64 21.53 5.25 -19.76
CA THR A 64 22.81 5.28 -19.04
C THR A 64 23.75 4.19 -19.52
N GLY A 65 23.24 3.00 -19.85
CA GLY A 65 24.02 1.88 -20.39
C GLY A 65 24.55 2.17 -21.80
N ILE A 66 23.70 2.70 -22.68
CA ILE A 66 24.07 3.14 -24.02
C ILE A 66 25.14 4.25 -23.95
N LEU A 67 24.93 5.27 -23.11
CA LEU A 67 25.90 6.35 -22.91
C LEU A 67 27.22 5.81 -22.35
N SER A 68 27.18 4.91 -21.36
CA SER A 68 28.37 4.26 -20.81
C SER A 68 29.11 3.43 -21.87
N TYR A 69 28.41 2.74 -22.77
CA TYR A 69 29.01 2.01 -23.89
C TYR A 69 29.73 2.95 -24.87
N TYR A 70 29.09 4.06 -25.25
CA TYR A 70 29.71 5.06 -26.13
C TYR A 70 30.92 5.74 -25.48
N LEU A 71 30.84 6.09 -24.20
CA LEU A 71 31.94 6.67 -23.44
C LEU A 71 33.09 5.66 -23.22
N TYR A 72 32.78 4.38 -23.01
CA TYR A 72 33.76 3.30 -22.92
C TYR A 72 34.57 3.18 -24.20
N HIS A 73 33.90 3.18 -25.36
CA HIS A 73 34.56 3.09 -26.66
C HIS A 73 35.45 4.31 -26.96
N ARG A 74 35.09 5.50 -26.46
CA ARG A 74 35.87 6.72 -26.69
C ARG A 74 37.08 6.88 -25.77
N SER A 75 36.99 6.46 -24.50
CA SER A 75 37.99 6.81 -23.48
C SER A 75 38.82 5.64 -22.94
N LYS A 76 38.52 4.37 -23.28
CA LYS A 76 39.19 3.15 -22.75
C LYS A 76 39.41 3.16 -21.21
N LYS A 77 38.60 3.92 -20.46
CA LYS A 77 38.62 3.94 -18.99
C LYS A 77 37.53 3.02 -18.45
N SER A 78 37.89 2.17 -17.50
CA SER A 78 37.00 1.20 -16.86
C SER A 78 35.89 1.89 -16.05
N PHE A 79 34.73 2.07 -16.68
CA PHE A 79 33.53 2.71 -16.11
C PHE A 79 32.49 1.70 -15.56
N CYS A 80 32.83 0.40 -15.57
CA CYS A 80 31.87 -0.68 -15.29
C CYS A 80 31.38 -0.71 -13.83
N THR A 81 32.22 -0.28 -12.88
CA THR A 81 31.87 -0.23 -11.45
C THR A 81 30.83 0.85 -11.15
N GLY A 82 30.97 2.04 -11.74
CA GLY A 82 30.02 3.15 -11.54
C GLY A 82 28.60 2.81 -12.02
N TYR A 83 28.47 2.24 -13.22
CA TYR A 83 27.18 1.84 -13.78
C TYR A 83 26.46 0.78 -12.94
N LEU A 84 27.19 -0.25 -12.50
CA LEU A 84 26.61 -1.31 -11.67
C LEU A 84 26.17 -0.76 -10.30
N THR A 85 26.99 0.10 -9.68
CA THR A 85 26.61 0.72 -8.40
C THR A 85 25.41 1.67 -8.53
N ALA A 86 25.30 2.43 -9.62
CA ALA A 86 24.17 3.32 -9.86
C ALA A 86 22.85 2.55 -10.02
N ASN A 87 22.85 1.45 -10.78
CA ASN A 87 21.67 0.60 -10.94
C ASN A 87 21.25 -0.07 -9.62
N ILE A 88 22.21 -0.50 -8.80
CA ILE A 88 21.91 -1.08 -7.47
C ILE A 88 21.29 -0.04 -6.54
N ILE A 89 21.86 1.17 -6.47
CA ILE A 89 21.32 2.27 -5.63
C ILE A 89 19.90 2.62 -6.07
N PHE A 90 19.69 2.69 -7.38
CA PHE A 90 18.40 2.99 -7.95
C PHE A 90 17.36 1.91 -7.65
N MET A 91 17.69 0.62 -7.77
CA MET A 91 16.83 -0.49 -7.33
C MET A 91 16.44 -0.39 -5.85
N LEU A 92 17.37 0.03 -4.98
CA LEU A 92 17.09 0.26 -3.56
C LEU A 92 16.13 1.43 -3.31
N PHE A 93 16.01 2.38 -4.24
CA PHE A 93 15.07 3.49 -4.14
C PHE A 93 13.63 3.04 -4.40
N TYR A 94 13.40 2.18 -5.40
CA TYR A 94 12.04 1.73 -5.79
C TYR A 94 11.42 0.64 -4.90
N ARG A 95 12.19 0.08 -3.96
CA ARG A 95 11.74 -0.98 -3.05
C ARG A 95 10.46 -0.64 -2.29
N LYS A 96 10.27 0.64 -1.91
CA LYS A 96 9.08 1.10 -1.18
C LYS A 96 7.82 0.97 -2.05
N SER A 97 7.88 1.44 -3.28
CA SER A 97 6.75 1.45 -4.21
C SER A 97 6.32 0.03 -4.58
N ILE A 98 7.29 -0.87 -4.80
CA ILE A 98 7.02 -2.28 -5.10
C ILE A 98 6.23 -2.94 -3.95
N VAL A 99 6.65 -2.72 -2.71
CA VAL A 99 6.00 -3.36 -1.55
C VAL A 99 4.63 -2.77 -1.26
N LEU A 100 4.46 -1.45 -1.37
CA LEU A 100 3.14 -0.83 -1.24
C LEU A 100 2.18 -1.34 -2.30
N TYR A 101 2.66 -1.51 -3.54
CA TYR A 101 1.85 -2.10 -4.59
C TYR A 101 1.48 -3.55 -4.32
N ALA A 102 2.43 -4.37 -3.87
CA ALA A 102 2.16 -5.76 -3.48
C ALA A 102 1.09 -5.86 -2.38
N ILE A 103 1.11 -4.96 -1.39
CA ILE A 103 0.09 -4.90 -0.33
C ILE A 103 -1.28 -4.51 -0.91
N ARG A 104 -1.34 -3.51 -1.80
CA ARG A 104 -2.59 -3.09 -2.46
C ARG A 104 -3.16 -4.18 -3.38
N LEU A 105 -2.28 -4.88 -4.10
CA LEU A 105 -2.63 -6.03 -4.93
C LEU A 105 -3.26 -7.13 -4.07
N TYR A 106 -2.61 -7.46 -2.95
CA TYR A 106 -3.17 -8.38 -1.97
C TYR A 106 -4.53 -7.88 -1.45
N GLN A 107 -4.69 -6.61 -1.08
CA GLN A 107 -5.98 -6.07 -0.60
C GLN A 107 -7.11 -6.16 -1.62
N HIS A 108 -6.79 -6.09 -2.91
CA HIS A 108 -7.74 -6.17 -4.00
C HIS A 108 -8.18 -7.62 -4.28
N PHE A 109 -7.23 -8.56 -4.35
CA PHE A 109 -7.49 -9.96 -4.66
C PHE A 109 -7.85 -10.82 -3.45
N ALA A 110 -7.50 -10.38 -2.23
CA ALA A 110 -7.76 -11.16 -1.02
C ALA A 110 -9.28 -11.36 -0.83
N PRO A 111 -9.72 -12.60 -0.58
CA PRO A 111 -11.12 -12.89 -0.35
C PRO A 111 -11.57 -12.38 1.02
N GLU A 112 -12.87 -12.09 1.11
CA GLU A 112 -13.48 -11.44 2.27
C GLU A 112 -13.27 -12.20 3.58
N HIS A 113 -13.35 -13.54 3.52
CA HIS A 113 -13.16 -14.40 4.68
C HIS A 113 -11.74 -14.32 5.29
N ILE A 114 -10.71 -13.91 4.53
CA ILE A 114 -9.36 -13.69 5.07
C ILE A 114 -9.29 -12.32 5.73
N ARG A 115 -9.90 -11.29 5.13
CA ARG A 115 -9.87 -9.92 5.67
C ARG A 115 -10.68 -9.79 6.96
N LYS A 116 -11.80 -10.50 7.07
CA LYS A 116 -12.63 -10.60 8.30
C LYS A 116 -11.96 -11.29 9.48
N LYS A 117 -10.87 -12.04 9.27
CA LYS A 117 -10.10 -12.68 10.37
C LYS A 117 -9.25 -11.70 11.16
N CYS A 118 -9.00 -10.50 10.62
CA CYS A 118 -8.23 -9.48 11.33
C CYS A 118 -9.01 -8.99 12.55
N ARG A 119 -8.37 -9.04 13.72
CA ARG A 119 -8.98 -8.66 15.01
C ARG A 119 -8.74 -7.21 15.42
N PHE A 120 -7.90 -6.52 14.66
CA PHE A 120 -7.55 -5.13 14.95
C PHE A 120 -8.10 -4.18 13.88
N HIS A 121 -8.39 -2.94 14.31
CA HIS A 121 -8.74 -1.82 13.44
C HIS A 121 -7.66 -0.73 13.50
N PRO A 122 -7.19 -0.18 12.35
CA PRO A 122 -7.41 -0.68 10.98
C PRO A 122 -6.84 -2.09 10.78
N THR A 123 -7.25 -2.77 9.70
CA THR A 123 -6.81 -4.14 9.41
C THR A 123 -5.29 -4.26 9.27
N CYS A 124 -4.70 -5.44 9.49
CA CYS A 124 -3.25 -5.59 9.45
C CYS A 124 -2.63 -5.23 8.07
N SER A 125 -3.35 -5.45 6.96
CA SER A 125 -2.88 -5.03 5.63
C SER A 125 -2.94 -3.51 5.46
N SER A 126 -4.00 -2.85 5.94
CA SER A 126 -4.11 -1.38 5.93
C SER A 126 -3.08 -0.73 6.84
N TYR A 127 -2.84 -1.31 8.03
CA TYR A 127 -1.75 -0.89 8.91
C TYR A 127 -0.39 -1.05 8.24
N ALA A 128 -0.15 -2.17 7.55
CA ALA A 128 1.10 -2.40 6.86
C ALA A 128 1.34 -1.38 5.74
N ALA A 129 0.31 -1.06 4.95
CA ALA A 129 0.39 -0.02 3.93
C ALA A 129 0.71 1.35 4.54
N GLN A 130 0.04 1.74 5.62
CA GLN A 130 0.30 3.01 6.31
C GLN A 130 1.69 3.05 6.96
N ALA A 131 2.12 1.98 7.62
CA ALA A 131 3.43 1.88 8.26
C ALA A 131 4.58 1.95 7.24
N VAL A 132 4.47 1.23 6.12
CA VAL A 132 5.47 1.30 5.02
C VAL A 132 5.45 2.67 4.34
N SER A 133 4.28 3.29 4.21
CA SER A 133 4.16 4.65 3.66
C SER A 133 4.89 5.68 4.53
N ARG A 134 4.69 5.62 5.86
CA ARG A 134 5.25 6.59 6.83
C ARG A 134 6.71 6.34 7.20
N TYR A 135 7.09 5.08 7.44
CA TYR A 135 8.40 4.71 7.98
C TYR A 135 9.34 4.06 6.96
N GLY A 136 8.90 3.87 5.71
CA GLY A 136 9.64 3.16 4.68
C GLY A 136 9.65 1.64 4.89
N LEU A 137 10.38 0.92 4.03
CA LEU A 137 10.28 -0.53 3.95
C LEU A 137 10.79 -1.25 5.21
N LEU A 138 11.96 -0.87 5.73
CA LEU A 138 12.60 -1.57 6.85
C LEU A 138 11.84 -1.35 8.15
N LYS A 139 11.73 -0.09 8.60
CA LYS A 139 11.07 0.26 9.85
C LYS A 139 9.56 0.00 9.79
N GLY A 140 8.91 0.33 8.67
CA GLY A 140 7.50 0.02 8.44
C GLY A 140 7.22 -1.49 8.43
N GLY A 141 8.11 -2.28 7.81
CA GLY A 141 8.04 -3.74 7.81
C GLY A 141 8.13 -4.34 9.22
N ILE A 142 9.10 -3.90 10.03
CA ILE A 142 9.28 -4.38 11.41
C ILE A 142 8.04 -4.07 12.27
N ILE A 143 7.50 -2.85 12.19
CA ILE A 143 6.31 -2.43 12.94
C ILE A 143 5.09 -3.27 12.51
N SER A 144 4.94 -3.52 11.21
CA SER A 144 3.86 -4.33 10.65
C SER A 144 3.93 -5.79 11.10
N LEU A 145 5.12 -6.40 11.02
CA LEU A 145 5.37 -7.78 11.45
C LEU A 145 5.12 -7.98 12.94
N LYS A 146 5.55 -7.02 13.77
CA LYS A 146 5.25 -7.03 15.20
C LYS A 146 3.74 -7.04 15.45
N ARG A 147 2.94 -6.35 14.65
CA ARG A 147 1.48 -6.40 14.75
C ARG A 147 0.90 -7.72 14.25
N PHE A 148 1.39 -8.25 13.13
CA PHE A 148 0.94 -9.55 12.62
C PHE A 148 1.09 -10.68 13.66
N SER A 149 2.22 -10.72 14.38
CA SER A 149 2.45 -11.73 15.43
C SER A 149 1.44 -11.68 16.59
N ARG A 150 0.82 -10.51 16.82
CA ARG A 150 -0.17 -10.28 17.87
C ARG A 150 -1.61 -10.48 17.39
N CYS A 151 -1.83 -10.61 16.08
CA CYS A 151 -3.17 -10.79 15.49
C CYS A 151 -3.66 -12.24 15.69
N LYS A 152 -4.04 -12.55 16.94
CA LYS A 152 -4.59 -13.83 17.39
C LYS A 152 -5.41 -13.63 18.67
N VAL A 153 -6.31 -14.57 18.97
CA VAL A 153 -7.03 -14.63 20.27
C VAL A 153 -6.01 -14.61 21.42
N PRO A 154 -6.23 -13.86 22.52
CA PRO A 154 -7.38 -13.01 22.86
C PRO A 154 -7.25 -11.53 22.41
N ASN A 155 -6.24 -11.19 21.62
CA ASN A 155 -5.92 -9.80 21.30
C ASN A 155 -6.81 -9.24 20.17
N GLY A 156 -7.12 -7.95 20.25
CA GLY A 156 -7.88 -7.20 19.26
C GLY A 156 -8.05 -5.74 19.69
N GLY A 157 -8.75 -4.93 18.88
CA GLY A 157 -9.08 -3.54 19.21
C GLY A 157 -8.47 -2.50 18.25
N TYR A 158 -8.56 -1.23 18.64
CA TYR A 158 -8.06 -0.10 17.84
C TYR A 158 -6.58 0.18 18.12
N ASP A 159 -5.74 0.14 17.10
CA ASP A 159 -4.29 0.39 17.20
C ASP A 159 -3.84 1.14 15.93
N PRO A 160 -3.78 2.48 15.92
CA PRO A 160 -3.36 3.26 14.77
C PRO A 160 -1.83 3.19 14.59
N VAL A 161 -1.34 3.54 13.40
CA VAL A 161 0.11 3.70 13.18
C VAL A 161 0.60 4.89 14.02
N PRO A 162 1.69 4.75 14.81
CA PRO A 162 2.28 5.87 15.56
C PRO A 162 2.77 6.97 14.62
#